data_AF-A0A9P5ZQ04-F1
#
_entry.id   AF-A0A9P5ZQ04-F1
#
_cell.length_a   1.000
_cell.length_b   1.000
_cell.length_c   1.000
_cell.angle_alpha   90.00
_cell.angle_beta   90.00
_cell.angle_gamma   90.00
#
_symmetry.space_group_name_H-M   'P 1'
#
loop_
_entity.id
_entity.type
_entity.pdbx_description
1 polymer ?
#
loop_
_entity_poly.entity_id
_entity_poly.type
_entity_poly.pdbx_seq_one_letter_code
_entity_poly.pdbx_strand_id
1 'polypeptide(L)'
;KYRPKEIGAWIKTGRAVEPTIKSAATFSEQWWQWYLELQPTGRAQEDGSLQRVVLDKAEWSELYKGMINGMYSLLASLAWW
;
A
#
# COMPACT_ATOMS: atom_id res chain seq x y z
N LYS A 1 4.17 4.03 7.50
CA LYS A 1 3.87 5.34 8.16
C LYS A 1 2.94 6.23 7.32
N TYR A 2 2.70 5.88 6.05
CA TYR A 2 1.97 6.72 5.09
C TYR A 2 0.64 6.11 4.62
N ARG A 3 0.16 5.03 5.27
CA ARG A 3 -1.13 4.41 4.95
C ARG A 3 -2.25 5.48 5.02
N PRO A 4 -3.04 5.66 3.94
CA PRO A 4 -4.22 6.52 3.96
C PRO A 4 -5.15 6.21 5.14
N LYS A 5 -5.73 7.25 5.75
CA LYS A 5 -6.56 7.11 6.96
C LYS A 5 -7.81 6.27 6.70
N GLU A 6 -8.36 6.38 5.51
CA GLU A 6 -9.51 5.63 5.01
C GLU A 6 -9.25 4.13 5.04
N ILE A 7 -8.06 3.69 4.60
CA ILE A 7 -7.65 2.28 4.67
C ILE A 7 -7.53 1.84 6.13
N GLY A 8 -6.94 2.68 6.99
CA GLY A 8 -6.83 2.40 8.42
C GLY A 8 -8.21 2.26 9.10
N ALA A 9 -9.15 3.13 8.78
CA ALA A 9 -10.52 3.06 9.28
C ALA A 9 -11.27 1.82 8.76
N TRP A 10 -11.15 1.53 7.46
CA TRP A 10 -11.74 0.36 6.82
C TRP A 10 -11.21 -0.95 7.43
N ILE A 11 -9.91 -1.05 7.72
CA ILE A 11 -9.35 -2.22 8.40
C ILE A 11 -9.92 -2.36 9.82
N LYS A 12 -10.07 -1.25 10.56
CA LYS A 12 -10.60 -1.26 11.94
C LYS A 12 -12.07 -1.70 12.00
N THR A 13 -12.85 -1.47 10.94
CA THR A 13 -14.25 -1.94 10.86
C THR A 13 -14.37 -3.36 10.31
N GLY A 14 -13.27 -4.12 10.25
CA GLY A 14 -13.30 -5.47 9.69
C GLY A 14 -13.50 -5.51 8.19
N ARG A 15 -13.21 -4.39 7.49
CA ARG A 15 -13.34 -4.24 6.03
C ARG A 15 -14.79 -4.32 5.52
N ALA A 16 -15.75 -3.99 6.37
CA ALA A 16 -17.18 -4.19 6.10
C ALA A 16 -17.76 -3.27 5.01
N VAL A 17 -17.33 -2.01 4.96
CA VAL A 17 -17.89 -1.00 4.04
C VAL A 17 -16.75 -0.19 3.43
N GLU A 18 -16.70 -0.14 2.10
CA GLU A 18 -15.71 0.66 1.38
C GLU A 18 -15.82 2.16 1.74
N PRO A 19 -14.70 2.84 2.01
CA PRO A 19 -14.72 4.24 2.39
C PRO A 19 -15.01 5.14 1.19
N THR A 20 -15.72 6.24 1.43
CA THR A 20 -15.90 7.29 0.42
C THR A 20 -14.64 8.14 0.32
N ILE A 21 -14.00 8.15 -0.86
CA ILE A 21 -12.82 8.96 -1.13
C ILE A 21 -13.24 10.36 -1.56
N LYS A 22 -12.92 11.36 -0.72
CA LYS A 22 -13.32 12.76 -0.97
C LYS A 22 -12.46 13.46 -2.03
N SER A 23 -11.18 13.10 -2.13
CA SER A 23 -10.21 13.67 -3.07
C SER A 23 -9.37 12.53 -3.63
N ALA A 24 -9.66 12.15 -4.88
CA ALA A 24 -8.90 11.12 -5.57
C ALA A 24 -7.41 11.50 -5.70
N ALA A 25 -7.11 12.77 -5.97
CA ALA A 25 -5.74 13.27 -6.07
C ALA A 25 -4.96 13.03 -4.77
N THR A 26 -5.48 13.53 -3.64
CA THR A 26 -4.81 13.39 -2.34
C THR A 26 -4.71 11.93 -1.90
N PHE A 27 -5.74 11.14 -2.17
CA PHE A 27 -5.72 9.72 -1.86
C PHE A 27 -4.66 8.99 -2.68
N SER A 28 -4.58 9.25 -3.99
CA SER A 28 -3.63 8.61 -4.89
C SER A 28 -2.18 8.91 -4.52
N GLU A 29 -1.87 10.14 -4.10
CA GLU A 29 -0.54 10.53 -3.63
C GLU A 29 -0.14 9.78 -2.36
N GLN A 30 -1.03 9.74 -1.36
CA GLN A 30 -0.77 9.01 -0.11
C GLN A 30 -0.68 7.50 -0.34
N TRP A 31 -1.54 6.97 -1.22
CA TRP A 31 -1.52 5.57 -1.60
C TRP A 31 -0.20 5.21 -2.28
N TRP A 32 0.29 6.04 -3.20
CA TRP A 32 1.56 5.81 -3.89
C TRP A 32 2.73 5.82 -2.91
N GLN A 33 2.79 6.81 -2.01
CA GLN A 33 3.80 6.88 -0.95
C GLN A 33 3.77 5.65 -0.05
N TRP A 34 2.57 5.19 0.33
CA TRP A 34 2.42 3.97 1.10
C TRP A 34 2.88 2.73 0.32
N TYR A 35 2.59 2.64 -0.97
CA TYR A 35 3.04 1.53 -1.82
C TYR A 35 4.56 1.50 -1.97
N LEU A 36 5.22 2.66 -2.12
CA LEU A 36 6.67 2.80 -2.19
C LEU A 36 7.35 2.35 -0.90
N GLU A 37 6.83 2.73 0.27
CA GLU A 37 7.35 2.26 1.56
C GLU A 37 7.30 0.74 1.73
N LEU A 38 6.36 0.08 1.04
CA LEU A 38 6.22 -1.37 1.09
C LEU A 38 7.18 -2.10 0.13
N GLN A 39 7.80 -1.38 -0.81
CA GLN A 39 8.78 -2.00 -1.70
C GLN A 39 10.07 -2.27 -0.95
N PRO A 40 10.75 -3.40 -1.25
CA PRO A 40 12.09 -3.62 -0.73
C PRO A 40 13.06 -2.54 -1.20
N THR A 41 14.08 -2.28 -0.40
CA THR A 41 15.06 -1.20 -0.62
C THR A 41 15.76 -1.30 -1.98
N GLY A 42 15.93 -2.51 -2.53
CA GLY A 42 16.52 -2.72 -3.85
C GLY A 42 15.62 -2.38 -5.05
N ARG A 43 14.33 -2.09 -4.85
CA ARG A 43 13.39 -1.75 -5.95
C ARG A 43 13.10 -0.26 -6.09
N ALA A 44 13.08 0.48 -4.99
CA ALA A 44 12.75 1.90 -5.02
C ALA A 44 13.96 2.73 -5.48
N GLN A 45 13.76 3.55 -6.51
CA GLN A 45 14.75 4.54 -6.96
C GLN A 45 14.52 5.89 -6.28
N GLU A 46 15.53 6.75 -6.28
CA GLU A 46 15.45 8.10 -5.70
C GLU A 46 14.38 8.98 -6.37
N ASP A 47 14.04 8.71 -7.63
CA ASP A 47 12.98 9.38 -8.38
C ASP A 47 11.57 8.83 -8.11
N GLY A 48 11.44 7.84 -7.22
CA GLY A 48 10.17 7.18 -6.89
C GLY A 48 9.69 6.15 -7.91
N SER A 49 10.49 5.85 -8.94
CA SER A 49 10.22 4.74 -9.86
C SER A 49 10.65 3.40 -9.26
N LEU A 50 10.08 2.31 -9.78
CA LEU A 50 10.38 0.95 -9.32
C LEU A 50 11.16 0.17 -10.37
N GLN A 51 12.35 -0.30 -10.01
CA GLN A 51 13.11 -1.19 -10.88
C GLN A 51 12.50 -2.59 -10.93
N ARG A 52 12.62 -3.22 -12.10
CA ARG A 52 12.26 -4.63 -12.31
C ARG A 52 13.49 -5.50 -12.08
N VAL A 53 13.85 -5.66 -10.81
CA VAL A 53 14.97 -6.50 -10.35
C VAL A 53 14.44 -7.77 -9.69
N VAL A 54 15.18 -8.88 -9.85
CA VAL A 54 14.91 -10.13 -9.12
C VAL A 54 15.59 -10.01 -7.77
N LEU A 55 14.78 -9.82 -6.72
CA LEU A 55 15.21 -9.72 -5.34
C LEU A 55 15.07 -11.06 -4.62
N ASP A 56 15.84 -11.25 -3.55
CA ASP A 56 15.70 -12.44 -2.72
C ASP A 56 14.35 -12.42 -2.00
N LYS A 57 13.77 -13.59 -1.74
CA LYS A 57 12.51 -13.74 -1.00
C LYS A 57 12.60 -13.09 0.38
N ALA A 58 13.76 -13.13 1.04
CA ALA A 58 13.96 -12.50 2.34
C ALA A 58 13.68 -10.98 2.33
N GLU A 59 13.92 -10.30 1.22
CA GLU A 59 13.68 -8.86 1.07
C GLU A 59 12.18 -8.51 1.02
N TRP A 60 11.33 -9.47 0.68
CA TRP A 60 9.87 -9.34 0.68
C TRP A 60 9.22 -9.71 2.02
N SER A 61 10.01 -10.08 3.03
CA SER A 61 9.53 -10.58 4.33
C SER A 61 8.57 -9.65 5.06
N GLU A 62 8.70 -8.33 4.88
CA GLU A 62 7.77 -7.37 5.45
C GLU A 62 6.34 -7.49 4.89
N LEU A 63 6.23 -7.91 3.64
CA LEU A 63 4.97 -8.13 2.94
C LEU A 63 4.38 -9.54 3.16
N TYR A 64 5.19 -10.48 3.63
CA TYR A 64 4.74 -11.84 4.00
C TYR A 64 4.02 -11.93 5.35
N LYS A 65 3.77 -10.81 6.03
CA LYS A 65 2.94 -10.77 7.25
C LYS A 65 1.47 -11.01 6.84
N GLY A 66 1.11 -12.30 6.78
CA GLY A 66 -0.04 -12.83 6.05
C GLY A 66 -1.43 -12.32 6.43
N MET A 67 -1.61 -11.60 7.53
CA MET A 67 -2.92 -11.10 7.93
C MET A 67 -2.73 -9.77 8.65
N ILE A 68 -3.67 -8.83 8.49
CA ILE A 68 -3.73 -7.48 9.09
C ILE A 68 -3.12 -6.33 8.26
N ASN A 69 -1.98 -6.49 7.58
CA ASN A 69 -1.29 -5.37 6.89
C ASN A 69 -0.88 -5.61 5.42
N GLY A 70 -1.23 -6.75 4.83
CA GLY A 70 -0.68 -7.22 3.54
C GLY A 70 -1.26 -6.59 2.26
N MET A 71 -0.83 -7.15 1.12
CA MET A 71 -1.18 -6.75 -0.25
C MET A 71 -2.68 -6.66 -0.53
N TYR A 72 -3.52 -7.44 0.17
CA TYR A 72 -4.98 -7.39 -0.03
C TYR A 72 -5.54 -5.97 0.15
N SER A 73 -5.20 -5.30 1.25
CA SER A 73 -5.74 -3.96 1.51
C SER A 73 -5.23 -2.93 0.50
N LEU A 74 -4.02 -3.15 -0.01
CA LEU A 74 -3.43 -2.32 -1.05
C LEU A 74 -4.17 -2.50 -2.39
N LEU A 75 -4.43 -3.74 -2.79
CA LEU A 75 -5.16 -4.05 -4.02
C LEU A 75 -6.63 -3.65 -3.95
N ALA A 76 -7.31 -3.93 -2.84
CA ALA A 76 -8.72 -3.58 -2.68
C ALA A 76 -8.94 -2.06 -2.73
N SER A 77 -7.99 -1.28 -2.18
CA SER A 77 -8.12 0.17 -2.20
C SER A 77 -8.06 0.75 -3.62
N LEU A 78 -7.30 0.16 -4.55
CA LEU A 78 -7.22 0.62 -5.96
C LEU A 78 -8.58 0.73 -6.67
N ALA A 79 -9.62 0.06 -6.17
CA ALA A 79 -10.96 0.13 -6.75
C ALA A 79 -11.78 1.34 -6.27
N TRP A 80 -11.28 2.12 -5.29
CA TRP A 80 -12.07 3.17 -4.64
C TRP A 80 -12.00 4.53 -5.34
N TRP A 81 -11.12 4.72 -6.34
CA TRP A 81 -10.95 5.99 -7.04
C TRP A 81 -10.51 5.81 -8.50
#